data_AF-A0A3S0BZE9-F1
#
_entry.id   AF-A0A3S0BZE9-F1
#
_cell.length_a   1.000
_cell.length_b   1.000
_cell.length_c   1.000
_cell.angle_alpha   90.00
_cell.angle_beta   90.00
_cell.angle_gamma   90.00
#
_symmetry.space_group_name_H-M   'P 1'
#
loop_
_entity.id
_entity.type
_entity.pdbx_description
1 polymer ?
#
loop_
_entity_poly.entity_id
_entity_poly.type
_entity_poly.pdbx_seq_one_letter_code
_entity_poly.pdbx_strand_id
1 'polypeptide(L)'
;MTTTVEPLHRVPAPADAFVRTAPSTTPAAPSAASQEASATAEETSATPARTVSRRTKRLLIGFGIFGSVVIGAIGFLLSFDNLTTAGEKWGFGDRASWFAVGIDASILTFLVVDLVLVIFDVRFGLLRRLAHVMTGATVFFNATAHGNPLDHPVRSLAHGLMPVLFVSGIEAGRRILIKQAALEQGREHDPIPGHRWFLAPLPTWRLFRRMKLWEIRSYTTAVELERDRAIYAVYLKHREELEAGHKEGQVGALDRLPMTMKRFGMSVDEALALPAKMKRDEQQRRQNAAEAELHLELDQERAEAEAKKQRLLIKGEIAAVSASVKAGTGVAEAEADAAEAAARLQATTTLQAAERAATAAQRRAEEEEIAEESAKVAVERAKEKAALAKVAEDEARVVEAERKKTEESSKVAVERAKEKAALAKVAEDEARVLEAQRKVDEESARIAQAR
;
A
#
# COMPACT_ATOMS: atom_id res chain seq x y z
N MET A 1 -62.03 26.05 2.37
CA MET A 1 -62.27 25.09 3.46
C MET A 1 -61.03 25.06 4.36
N THR A 2 -61.21 25.27 5.68
CA THR A 2 -60.44 24.72 6.84
C THR A 2 -58.94 24.43 6.68
N THR A 3 -58.00 24.76 7.56
CA THR A 3 -57.94 25.37 8.91
C THR A 3 -56.44 25.48 9.24
N THR A 4 -56.09 26.55 9.94
CA THR A 4 -55.01 26.74 10.94
C THR A 4 -54.24 25.49 11.38
N VAL A 5 -52.89 25.54 11.38
CA VAL A 5 -51.99 25.32 12.55
C VAL A 5 -50.64 26.01 12.29
N GLU A 6 -50.18 26.79 13.26
CA GLU A 6 -49.02 27.71 13.32
C GLU A 6 -47.70 26.99 13.70
N PRO A 7 -46.50 27.41 13.22
CA PRO A 7 -45.24 26.76 13.59
C PRO A 7 -44.34 27.56 14.56
N LEU A 8 -43.82 26.80 15.53
CA LEU A 8 -42.48 26.83 16.17
C LEU A 8 -41.86 28.18 16.59
N HIS A 9 -41.87 28.41 17.91
CA HIS A 9 -40.93 29.31 18.59
C HIS A 9 -39.98 28.53 19.51
N ARG A 10 -38.73 29.00 19.59
CA ARG A 10 -37.52 28.32 20.08
C ARG A 10 -36.88 29.14 21.21
N VAL A 11 -36.61 28.51 22.37
CA VAL A 11 -35.56 28.82 23.39
C VAL A 11 -35.73 30.16 24.16
N PRO A 12 -35.29 30.39 25.44
CA PRO A 12 -34.31 29.69 26.30
C PRO A 12 -34.76 29.31 27.73
N ALA A 13 -33.83 28.72 28.49
CA ALA A 13 -33.88 28.25 29.87
C ALA A 13 -34.43 29.23 30.93
N PRO A 14 -34.93 28.73 32.08
CA PRO A 14 -35.05 29.51 33.28
C PRO A 14 -34.14 29.02 34.42
N ALA A 15 -33.57 30.00 35.11
CA ALA A 15 -33.04 29.92 36.45
C ALA A 15 -34.16 30.09 37.50
N ASP A 16 -33.83 29.66 38.73
CA ASP A 16 -34.31 30.11 40.03
C ASP A 16 -35.77 29.89 40.50
N ALA A 17 -35.90 29.17 41.63
CA ALA A 17 -36.53 29.65 42.89
C ALA A 17 -36.61 28.52 43.95
N PHE A 18 -35.88 28.63 45.08
CA PHE A 18 -36.37 28.91 46.45
C PHE A 18 -37.45 27.93 46.98
N VAL A 19 -37.36 27.16 48.11
CA VAL A 19 -36.92 27.42 49.50
C VAL A 19 -37.04 26.10 50.32
N ARG A 20 -36.18 25.90 51.35
CA ARG A 20 -36.44 25.51 52.78
C ARG A 20 -35.55 24.41 53.42
N THR A 21 -34.76 24.89 54.40
CA THR A 21 -34.31 24.31 55.70
C THR A 21 -33.22 23.23 55.78
N ALA A 22 -32.09 23.64 56.39
CA ALA A 22 -30.97 22.83 56.90
C ALA A 22 -31.31 22.11 58.23
N PRO A 23 -30.49 21.14 58.69
CA PRO A 23 -29.37 21.52 59.59
C PRO A 23 -28.08 20.66 59.49
N SER A 24 -26.99 21.30 59.96
CA SER A 24 -25.74 20.82 60.56
C SER A 24 -25.29 19.36 60.41
N THR A 25 -24.12 19.15 59.81
CA THR A 25 -23.33 17.90 59.94
C THR A 25 -22.02 18.21 60.66
N THR A 26 -21.98 17.91 61.97
CA THR A 26 -20.76 17.55 62.71
C THR A 26 -20.84 16.04 62.92
N PRO A 27 -19.89 15.23 62.43
CA PRO A 27 -19.81 13.83 62.85
C PRO A 27 -19.12 13.75 64.20
N ALA A 28 -19.85 13.26 65.20
CA ALA A 28 -19.34 12.88 66.51
C ALA A 28 -18.54 11.57 66.44
N ALA A 29 -17.56 11.45 67.33
CA ALA A 29 -16.67 10.32 67.53
C ALA A 29 -17.37 8.99 67.86
N PRO A 30 -16.67 7.86 67.69
CA PRO A 30 -16.80 6.72 68.59
C PRO A 30 -15.53 6.56 69.45
N SER A 31 -15.73 6.55 70.76
CA SER A 31 -14.76 6.19 71.79
C SER A 31 -14.86 4.70 72.13
N ALA A 32 -13.70 4.06 72.18
CA ALA A 32 -13.29 2.90 72.98
C ALA A 32 -14.21 1.66 73.12
N ALA A 33 -13.80 0.57 72.47
CA ALA A 33 -13.85 -0.77 73.06
C ALA A 33 -12.53 -1.49 72.77
N SER A 34 -11.85 -1.90 73.84
CA SER A 34 -10.52 -2.50 73.90
C SER A 34 -10.45 -3.85 73.19
N GLN A 35 -9.40 -4.05 72.38
CA GLN A 35 -8.82 -5.37 72.14
C GLN A 35 -7.34 -5.33 72.51
N GLU A 36 -7.03 -5.88 73.69
CA GLU A 36 -5.71 -6.42 73.96
C GLU A 36 -5.50 -7.62 73.02
N ALA A 37 -4.52 -7.52 72.13
CA ALA A 37 -3.84 -8.68 71.59
C ALA A 37 -2.42 -8.26 71.19
N SER A 38 -1.50 -8.71 72.02
CA SER A 38 -0.06 -8.70 71.85
C SER A 38 0.34 -9.06 70.41
N ALA A 39 0.91 -8.10 69.69
CA ALA A 39 1.63 -8.34 68.45
C ALA A 39 3.07 -7.87 68.66
N THR A 40 3.91 -8.81 69.08
CA THR A 40 5.36 -8.72 69.01
C THR A 40 5.75 -8.22 67.63
N ALA A 41 6.41 -7.06 67.59
CA ALA A 41 7.01 -6.53 66.39
C ALA A 41 8.07 -7.51 65.87
N GLU A 42 7.76 -8.21 64.77
CA GLU A 42 8.80 -8.74 63.89
C GLU A 42 9.43 -7.55 63.14
N GLU A 43 10.42 -6.91 63.76
CA GLU A 43 11.44 -6.17 63.04
C GLU A 43 12.25 -7.16 62.18
N THR A 44 11.72 -7.56 61.03
CA THR A 44 12.60 -7.99 59.93
C THR A 44 13.15 -6.72 59.30
N SER A 45 14.19 -6.18 59.94
CA SER A 45 15.06 -5.16 59.38
C SER A 45 15.80 -5.76 58.18
N ALA A 46 15.12 -5.78 57.03
CA ALA A 46 15.78 -5.91 55.74
C ALA A 46 16.68 -4.69 55.58
N THR A 47 17.94 -4.84 55.96
CA THR A 47 18.98 -3.84 55.71
C THR A 47 18.95 -3.54 54.21
N PRO A 48 18.67 -2.29 53.77
CA PRO A 48 18.73 -1.97 52.35
C PRO A 48 20.18 -2.21 51.92
N ALA A 49 20.38 -3.20 51.05
CA ALA A 49 21.69 -3.47 50.47
C ALA A 49 22.21 -2.14 49.91
N ARG A 50 23.29 -1.60 50.50
CA ARG A 50 23.87 -0.31 50.08
C ARG A 50 24.19 -0.41 48.59
N THR A 51 23.35 0.20 47.76
CA THR A 51 23.55 0.23 46.31
C THR A 51 24.65 1.25 46.03
N VAL A 52 25.89 0.79 45.96
CA VAL A 52 27.02 1.64 45.56
C VAL A 52 26.70 2.24 44.19
N SER A 53 26.72 3.57 44.10
CA SER A 53 26.36 4.28 42.87
C SER A 53 27.23 3.83 41.68
N ARG A 54 26.70 3.84 40.45
CA ARG A 54 27.48 3.48 39.26
C ARG A 54 28.75 4.33 39.11
N ARG A 55 28.69 5.61 39.50
CA ARG A 55 29.83 6.52 39.50
C ARG A 55 30.90 6.08 40.49
N THR A 56 30.51 5.78 41.73
CA THR A 56 31.41 5.27 42.77
C THR A 56 32.05 3.94 42.34
N LYS A 57 31.29 3.02 41.72
CA LYS A 57 31.84 1.77 41.17
C LYS A 57 32.89 2.03 40.09
N ARG A 58 32.62 2.92 39.13
CA ARG A 58 33.59 3.27 38.07
C ARG A 58 34.85 3.93 38.63
N LEU A 59 34.71 4.82 39.61
CA LEU A 59 35.84 5.45 40.29
C LEU A 59 36.69 4.42 41.04
N LEU A 60 36.09 3.50 41.78
CA LEU A 60 36.80 2.43 42.48
C LEU A 60 37.53 1.50 41.50
N ILE A 61 36.91 1.15 40.38
CA ILE A 61 37.54 0.34 39.33
C ILE A 61 38.71 1.10 38.71
N GLY A 62 38.51 2.38 38.35
CA GLY A 62 39.57 3.23 37.80
C GLY A 62 40.76 3.39 38.75
N PHE A 63 40.49 3.62 40.04
CA PHE A 63 41.53 3.70 41.07
C PHE A 63 42.27 2.38 41.25
N GLY A 64 41.55 1.25 41.24
CA GLY A 64 42.16 -0.09 41.31
C GLY A 64 43.06 -0.41 40.11
N ILE A 65 42.63 -0.06 38.90
CA ILE A 65 43.44 -0.21 37.67
C ILE A 65 44.68 0.67 37.76
N PHE A 66 44.52 1.95 38.09
CA PHE A 66 45.63 2.88 38.23
C PHE A 66 46.65 2.42 39.29
N GLY A 67 46.17 2.03 40.47
CA GLY A 67 47.01 1.47 41.52
C GLY A 67 47.76 0.21 41.07
N SER A 68 47.11 -0.69 40.32
CA SER A 68 47.74 -1.89 39.78
C SER A 68 48.84 -1.57 38.75
N VAL A 69 48.65 -0.55 37.90
CA VAL A 69 49.65 -0.08 36.94
C VAL A 69 50.85 0.52 37.66
N VAL A 70 50.62 1.37 38.66
CA VAL A 70 51.69 1.99 39.45
C VAL A 70 52.50 0.95 40.23
N ILE A 71 51.82 0.03 40.94
CA ILE A 71 52.46 -1.07 41.65
C ILE A 71 53.25 -1.96 40.68
N GLY A 72 52.69 -2.23 39.49
CA GLY A 72 53.36 -2.95 38.42
C GLY A 72 54.64 -2.28 37.97
N ALA A 73 54.58 -0.98 37.64
CA ALA A 73 55.74 -0.21 37.21
C ALA A 73 56.84 -0.21 38.28
N ILE A 74 56.49 0.04 39.54
CA ILE A 74 57.44 -0.02 40.67
C ILE A 74 58.03 -1.43 40.79
N GLY A 75 57.19 -2.47 40.72
CA GLY A 75 57.62 -3.86 40.79
C GLY A 75 58.59 -4.24 39.67
N PHE A 76 58.35 -3.79 38.45
CA PHE A 76 59.25 -3.99 37.31
C PHE A 76 60.59 -3.28 37.50
N LEU A 77 60.56 -2.01 37.94
CA LEU A 77 61.80 -1.26 38.23
C LEU A 77 62.64 -1.98 39.29
N LEU A 78 62.03 -2.45 40.38
CA LEU A 78 62.72 -3.15 41.46
C LEU A 78 63.18 -4.57 41.07
N SER A 79 62.48 -5.20 40.12
CA SER A 79 62.78 -6.55 39.61
C SER A 79 63.90 -6.55 38.56
N PHE A 80 64.11 -5.42 37.89
CA PHE A 80 65.03 -5.29 36.76
C PHE A 80 66.49 -5.65 37.11
N ASP A 81 67.00 -5.14 38.24
CA ASP A 81 68.37 -5.40 38.68
C ASP A 81 68.57 -6.89 39.02
N ASN A 82 67.55 -7.52 39.60
CA ASN A 82 67.56 -8.95 39.96
C ASN A 82 67.59 -9.84 38.72
N LEU A 83 66.79 -9.51 37.70
CA LEU A 83 66.79 -10.26 36.43
C LEU A 83 68.07 -10.03 35.63
N THR A 84 68.61 -8.81 35.67
CA THR A 84 69.91 -8.50 35.03
C THR A 84 71.02 -9.33 35.68
N THR A 85 71.06 -9.37 37.01
CA THR A 85 72.01 -10.23 37.75
C THR A 85 71.83 -11.72 37.42
N ALA A 86 70.59 -12.18 37.23
CA ALA A 86 70.32 -13.56 36.80
C ALA A 86 70.82 -13.81 35.36
N GLY A 87 70.61 -12.85 34.45
CA GLY A 87 71.11 -12.92 33.08
C GLY A 87 72.64 -12.97 33.01
N GLU A 88 73.34 -12.22 33.85
CA GLU A 88 74.80 -12.27 33.96
C GLU A 88 75.27 -13.67 34.39
N LYS A 89 74.66 -14.24 35.44
CA LYS A 89 74.95 -15.61 35.93
C LYS A 89 74.70 -16.68 34.88
N TRP A 90 73.79 -16.44 33.94
CA TRP A 90 73.41 -17.38 32.89
C TRP A 90 74.17 -17.20 31.57
N GLY A 91 75.17 -16.31 31.56
CA GLY A 91 76.08 -16.15 30.42
C GLY A 91 75.61 -15.15 29.36
N PHE A 92 74.62 -14.30 29.67
CA PHE A 92 74.22 -13.22 28.75
C PHE A 92 75.19 -12.03 28.75
N GLY A 93 76.09 -11.93 29.75
CA GLY A 93 77.15 -10.91 29.83
C GLY A 93 76.60 -9.49 29.68
N ASP A 94 77.21 -8.69 28.80
CA ASP A 94 76.80 -7.30 28.49
C ASP A 94 75.34 -7.18 27.98
N ARG A 95 74.70 -8.29 27.60
CA ARG A 95 73.30 -8.35 27.15
C ARG A 95 72.31 -8.77 28.23
N ALA A 96 72.75 -8.93 29.48
CA ALA A 96 71.88 -9.32 30.58
C ALA A 96 70.72 -8.35 30.83
N SER A 97 70.93 -7.05 30.61
CA SER A 97 69.86 -6.04 30.67
C SER A 97 68.78 -6.28 29.60
N TRP A 98 69.18 -6.69 28.38
CA TRP A 98 68.23 -7.04 27.30
C TRP A 98 67.46 -8.32 27.61
N PHE A 99 68.07 -9.27 28.31
CA PHE A 99 67.39 -10.47 28.80
C PHE A 99 66.27 -10.10 29.80
N ALA A 100 66.57 -9.23 30.77
CA ALA A 100 65.57 -8.74 31.73
C ALA A 100 64.42 -8.01 31.03
N VAL A 101 64.72 -7.07 30.12
CA VAL A 101 63.71 -6.39 29.30
C VAL A 101 62.86 -7.39 28.51
N GLY A 102 63.49 -8.39 27.89
CA GLY A 102 62.80 -9.40 27.07
C GLY A 102 61.77 -10.20 27.87
N ILE A 103 62.12 -10.61 29.10
CA ILE A 103 61.19 -11.33 29.98
C ILE A 103 60.00 -10.45 30.34
N ASP A 104 60.24 -9.25 30.86
CA ASP A 104 59.18 -8.37 31.33
C ASP A 104 58.27 -7.89 30.19
N ALA A 105 58.86 -7.54 29.04
CA ALA A 105 58.12 -7.18 27.85
C ALA A 105 57.25 -8.35 27.33
N SER A 106 57.74 -9.59 27.42
CA SER A 106 56.95 -10.76 27.01
C SER A 106 55.73 -10.99 27.92
N ILE A 107 55.90 -10.85 29.25
CA ILE A 107 54.81 -10.95 30.22
C ILE A 107 53.77 -9.88 29.94
N LEU A 108 54.21 -8.62 29.81
CA LEU A 108 53.32 -7.50 29.51
C LEU A 108 52.58 -7.72 28.18
N THR A 109 53.29 -8.15 27.13
CA THR A 109 52.70 -8.41 25.81
C THR A 109 51.66 -9.53 25.88
N PHE A 110 51.95 -10.66 26.54
CA PHE A 110 50.98 -11.75 26.66
C PHE A 110 49.74 -11.35 27.46
N LEU A 111 49.89 -10.55 28.52
CA LEU A 111 48.76 -10.06 29.31
C LEU A 111 47.92 -9.03 28.53
N VAL A 112 48.55 -8.12 27.79
CA VAL A 112 47.86 -7.14 26.94
C VAL A 112 47.12 -7.84 25.81
N VAL A 113 47.76 -8.78 25.11
CA VAL A 113 47.10 -9.53 24.03
C VAL A 113 45.98 -10.40 24.59
N ASP A 114 46.15 -11.04 25.75
CA ASP A 114 45.04 -11.77 26.42
C ASP A 114 43.86 -10.84 26.73
N LEU A 115 44.13 -9.63 27.21
CA LEU A 115 43.10 -8.64 27.50
C LEU A 115 42.38 -8.18 26.23
N VAL A 116 43.13 -7.94 25.15
CA VAL A 116 42.58 -7.59 23.83
C VAL A 116 41.70 -8.72 23.29
N LEU A 117 42.14 -9.97 23.39
CA LEU A 117 41.34 -11.13 22.96
C LEU A 117 40.03 -11.26 23.74
N VAL A 118 40.02 -10.90 25.03
CA VAL A 118 38.79 -10.83 25.84
C VAL A 118 37.84 -9.75 25.32
N ILE A 119 38.37 -8.58 24.94
CA ILE A 119 37.56 -7.50 24.35
C ILE A 119 36.89 -7.97 23.06
N PHE A 120 37.56 -8.82 22.28
CA PHE A 120 37.03 -9.42 21.06
C PHE A 120 36.23 -10.73 21.28
N ASP A 121 35.89 -11.12 22.52
CA ASP A 121 35.21 -12.39 22.89
C ASP A 121 35.92 -13.66 22.34
N VAL A 122 37.24 -13.59 22.11
CA VAL A 122 38.08 -14.72 21.66
C VAL A 122 38.66 -15.45 22.87
N ARG A 123 38.34 -16.74 23.02
CA ARG A 123 38.74 -17.57 24.17
C ARG A 123 40.07 -18.30 23.94
N PHE A 124 41.20 -17.59 23.93
CA PHE A 124 42.54 -18.20 23.81
C PHE A 124 43.31 -18.23 25.14
N GLY A 125 43.04 -19.21 25.99
CA GLY A 125 43.66 -19.31 27.33
C GLY A 125 45.13 -19.77 27.37
N LEU A 126 45.80 -19.95 26.23
CA LEU A 126 47.21 -20.38 26.20
C LEU A 126 48.16 -19.23 26.52
N LEU A 127 47.91 -18.03 25.96
CA LEU A 127 48.70 -16.82 26.24
C LEU A 127 48.81 -16.56 27.74
N ARG A 128 47.71 -16.75 28.47
CA ARG A 128 47.71 -16.62 29.93
C ARG A 128 48.56 -17.66 30.62
N ARG A 129 48.42 -18.93 30.23
CA ARG A 129 49.21 -20.00 30.84
C ARG A 129 50.71 -19.72 30.66
N LEU A 130 51.11 -19.24 29.48
CA LEU A 130 52.47 -18.79 29.22
C LEU A 130 52.85 -17.59 30.10
N ALA A 131 52.00 -16.56 30.20
CA ALA A 131 52.25 -15.41 31.08
C ALA A 131 52.43 -15.81 32.55
N HIS A 132 51.61 -16.74 33.07
CA HIS A 132 51.74 -17.24 34.43
C HIS A 132 53.01 -18.06 34.65
N VAL A 133 53.39 -18.90 33.69
CA VAL A 133 54.66 -19.66 33.73
C VAL A 133 55.84 -18.69 33.74
N MET A 134 55.84 -17.68 32.86
CA MET A 134 56.88 -16.65 32.80
C MET A 134 56.93 -15.80 34.08
N THR A 135 55.77 -15.49 34.66
CA THR A 135 55.70 -14.82 35.96
C THR A 135 56.28 -15.70 37.05
N GLY A 136 55.95 -17.00 37.08
CA GLY A 136 56.54 -17.95 38.03
C GLY A 136 58.06 -18.03 37.92
N ALA A 137 58.60 -18.02 36.70
CA ALA A 137 60.04 -17.92 36.47
C ALA A 137 60.63 -16.60 37.00
N THR A 138 59.95 -15.47 36.76
CA THR A 138 60.34 -14.15 37.25
C THR A 138 60.36 -14.09 38.78
N VAL A 139 59.35 -14.68 39.43
CA VAL A 139 59.27 -14.82 40.90
C VAL A 139 60.45 -15.64 41.41
N PHE A 140 60.79 -16.75 40.74
CA PHE A 140 61.92 -17.58 41.10
C PHE A 140 63.25 -16.83 40.98
N PHE A 141 63.49 -16.08 39.89
CA PHE A 141 64.72 -15.28 39.74
C PHE A 141 64.82 -14.18 40.78
N ASN A 142 63.72 -13.47 41.05
CA ASN A 142 63.69 -12.45 42.08
C ASN A 142 63.92 -13.02 43.49
N ALA A 143 63.37 -14.19 43.79
CA ALA A 143 63.56 -14.84 45.08
C ALA A 143 64.99 -15.38 45.28
N THR A 144 65.68 -15.76 44.20
CA THR A 144 67.01 -16.38 44.25
C THR A 144 68.16 -15.41 43.94
N ALA A 145 67.85 -14.16 43.58
CA ALA A 145 68.83 -13.15 43.19
C ALA A 145 69.95 -12.97 44.24
N HIS A 146 69.60 -13.07 45.52
CA HIS A 146 70.50 -12.83 46.67
C HIS A 146 70.96 -14.10 47.40
N GLY A 147 70.84 -15.29 46.79
CA GLY A 147 71.29 -16.56 47.37
C GLY A 147 70.17 -17.59 47.53
N ASN A 148 70.37 -18.56 48.42
CA ASN A 148 69.37 -19.59 48.66
C ASN A 148 68.16 -18.99 49.38
N PRO A 149 66.93 -19.13 48.85
CA PRO A 149 65.73 -18.54 49.44
C PRO A 149 65.43 -19.02 50.87
N LEU A 150 65.98 -20.16 51.28
CA LEU A 150 65.84 -20.69 52.64
C LEU A 150 66.71 -19.95 53.67
N ASP A 151 67.82 -19.33 53.25
CA ASP A 151 68.74 -18.66 54.16
C ASP A 151 68.20 -17.28 54.58
N HIS A 152 67.47 -16.62 53.68
CA HIS A 152 66.84 -15.32 53.90
C HIS A 152 65.39 -15.30 53.37
N PRO A 153 64.44 -15.95 54.06
CA PRO A 153 63.08 -16.15 53.55
C PRO A 153 62.31 -14.83 53.38
N VAL A 154 62.48 -13.87 54.29
CA VAL A 154 61.76 -12.58 54.24
C VAL A 154 62.21 -11.72 53.05
N ARG A 155 63.53 -11.64 52.80
CA ARG A 155 64.08 -10.88 51.66
C ARG A 155 63.67 -11.52 50.33
N SER A 156 63.80 -12.83 50.23
CA SER A 156 63.42 -13.60 49.04
C SER A 156 61.92 -13.48 48.74
N LEU A 157 61.09 -13.51 49.78
CA LEU A 157 59.64 -13.29 49.66
C LEU A 157 59.32 -11.87 49.19
N ALA A 158 59.98 -10.84 49.74
CA ALA A 158 59.73 -9.45 49.38
C ALA A 158 59.97 -9.18 47.89
N HIS A 159 61.08 -9.69 47.32
CA HIS A 159 61.37 -9.53 45.89
C HIS A 159 60.52 -10.46 45.03
N GLY A 160 60.27 -11.70 45.46
CA GLY A 160 59.44 -12.66 44.72
C GLY A 160 57.95 -12.28 44.68
N LEU A 161 57.44 -11.54 45.65
CA LEU A 161 56.01 -11.18 45.71
C LEU A 161 55.64 -10.04 44.75
N MET A 162 56.60 -9.19 44.36
CA MET A 162 56.33 -8.02 43.52
C MET A 162 55.67 -8.37 42.17
N PRO A 163 56.19 -9.35 41.38
CA PRO A 163 55.52 -9.78 40.16
C PRO A 163 54.13 -10.41 40.40
N VAL A 164 53.93 -11.06 41.54
CA VAL A 164 52.65 -11.68 41.90
C VAL A 164 51.57 -10.61 42.10
N LEU A 165 51.91 -9.50 42.78
CA LEU A 165 50.99 -8.38 42.99
C LEU A 165 50.55 -7.75 41.66
N PHE A 166 51.51 -7.56 40.74
CA PHE A 166 51.25 -7.05 39.40
C PHE A 166 50.24 -7.93 38.63
N VAL A 167 50.53 -9.23 38.52
CA VAL A 167 49.66 -10.16 37.77
C VAL A 167 48.29 -10.30 38.44
N SER A 168 48.23 -10.27 39.77
CA SER A 168 46.96 -10.28 40.51
C SER A 168 46.08 -9.07 40.19
N GLY A 169 46.68 -7.88 40.08
CA GLY A 169 45.97 -6.66 39.68
C GLY A 169 45.39 -6.74 38.27
N ILE A 170 46.16 -7.24 37.31
CA ILE A 170 45.68 -7.44 35.92
C ILE A 170 44.56 -8.48 35.86
N GLU A 171 44.71 -9.61 36.56
CA GLU A 171 43.69 -10.66 36.59
C GLU A 171 42.39 -10.17 37.26
N ALA A 172 42.49 -9.33 38.30
CA ALA A 172 41.33 -8.67 38.90
C ALA A 172 40.65 -7.72 37.89
N GLY A 173 41.41 -6.87 37.21
CA GLY A 173 40.90 -5.97 36.16
C GLY A 173 40.20 -6.74 35.04
N ARG A 174 40.80 -7.84 34.59
CA ARG A 174 40.20 -8.73 33.59
C ARG A 174 38.87 -9.32 34.04
N ARG A 175 38.79 -9.83 35.28
CA ARG A 175 37.53 -10.39 35.82
C ARG A 175 36.42 -9.34 35.86
N ILE A 176 36.77 -8.10 36.19
CA ILE A 176 35.84 -6.96 36.17
C ILE A 176 35.36 -6.70 34.74
N LEU A 177 36.26 -6.64 33.75
CA LEU A 177 35.91 -6.41 32.35
C LEU A 177 35.00 -7.51 31.79
N ILE A 178 35.31 -8.78 32.04
CA ILE A 178 34.46 -9.91 31.61
C ILE A 178 33.09 -9.83 32.25
N LYS A 179 33.03 -9.50 33.54
CA LYS A 179 31.76 -9.35 34.25
C LYS A 179 30.96 -8.18 33.68
N GLN A 180 31.59 -7.05 33.37
CA GLN A 180 30.93 -5.91 32.73
C GLN A 180 30.40 -6.26 31.34
N ALA A 181 31.21 -6.90 30.50
CA ALA A 181 30.79 -7.35 29.17
C ALA A 181 29.61 -8.34 29.25
N ALA A 182 29.63 -9.28 30.20
CA ALA A 182 28.53 -10.21 30.42
C ALA A 182 27.24 -9.50 30.84
N LEU A 183 27.33 -8.48 31.71
CA LEU A 183 26.19 -7.68 32.14
C LEU A 183 25.62 -6.83 31.00
N GLU A 184 26.48 -6.21 30.17
CA GLU A 184 26.05 -5.41 29.01
C GLU A 184 25.35 -6.25 27.95
N GLN A 185 25.79 -7.50 27.77
CA GLN A 185 25.20 -8.44 26.81
C GLN A 185 23.96 -9.16 27.36
N GLY A 186 23.47 -8.80 28.56
CA GLY A 186 22.35 -9.49 29.21
C GLY A 186 22.62 -10.97 29.55
N ARG A 187 23.89 -11.41 29.51
CA ARG A 187 24.32 -12.77 29.84
C ARG A 187 24.56 -12.91 31.35
N GLU A 188 23.62 -12.45 32.16
CA GLU A 188 23.74 -12.63 33.61
C GLU A 188 23.63 -14.13 33.94
N HIS A 189 24.71 -14.67 34.47
CA HIS A 189 24.78 -16.04 34.95
C HIS A 189 24.82 -16.00 36.47
N ASP A 190 23.85 -16.64 37.10
CA ASP A 190 23.88 -16.87 38.53
C ASP A 190 24.50 -18.27 38.78
N PRO A 191 25.79 -18.34 39.16
CA PRO A 191 26.48 -19.59 39.33
C PRO A 191 25.95 -20.33 40.57
N ILE A 192 26.12 -21.65 40.58
CA ILE A 192 25.81 -22.43 41.78
C ILE A 192 26.75 -22.00 42.91
N PRO A 193 26.22 -21.69 44.11
CA PRO A 193 27.05 -21.29 45.24
C PRO A 193 28.14 -22.31 45.57
N GLY A 194 29.36 -21.83 45.79
CA GLY A 194 30.54 -22.67 46.04
C GLY A 194 30.36 -23.62 47.23
N HIS A 195 29.71 -23.17 48.30
CA HIS A 195 29.46 -23.99 49.49
C HIS A 195 28.61 -25.25 49.18
N ARG A 196 27.73 -25.20 48.18
CA ARG A 196 26.85 -26.32 47.81
C ARG A 196 27.64 -27.47 47.18
N TRP A 197 28.73 -27.16 46.47
CA TRP A 197 29.65 -28.16 45.95
C TRP A 197 30.31 -28.99 47.06
N PHE A 198 30.54 -28.37 48.23
CA PHE A 198 31.10 -29.07 49.39
C PHE A 198 30.02 -29.83 50.18
N LEU A 199 28.89 -29.17 50.47
CA LEU A 199 27.83 -29.74 51.31
C LEU A 199 26.99 -30.82 50.60
N ALA A 200 26.88 -30.74 49.27
CA ALA A 200 26.05 -31.64 48.48
C ALA A 200 26.64 -31.86 47.06
N PRO A 201 27.82 -32.51 46.94
CA PRO A 201 28.54 -32.62 45.67
C PRO A 201 27.73 -33.35 44.59
N LEU A 202 27.14 -34.50 44.92
CA LEU A 202 26.40 -35.33 43.94
C LEU A 202 25.11 -34.64 43.44
N PRO A 203 24.21 -34.10 44.31
CA PRO A 203 23.06 -33.33 43.84
C PRO A 203 23.46 -32.08 43.05
N THR A 204 24.52 -31.39 43.50
CA THR A 204 25.02 -30.19 42.82
C THR A 204 25.54 -30.49 41.43
N TRP A 205 26.25 -31.61 41.25
CA TRP A 205 26.72 -32.02 39.94
C TRP A 205 25.57 -32.35 38.98
N ARG A 206 24.50 -33.01 39.47
CA ARG A 206 23.29 -33.27 38.66
C ARG A 206 22.59 -31.97 38.27
N LEU A 207 22.46 -31.02 39.20
CA LEU A 207 21.90 -29.69 38.95
C LEU A 207 22.73 -28.92 37.92
N PHE A 208 24.06 -28.88 38.11
CA PHE A 208 25.01 -28.26 37.19
C PHE A 208 24.89 -28.83 35.77
N ARG A 209 24.89 -30.16 35.64
CA ARG A 209 24.74 -30.83 34.34
C ARG A 209 23.44 -30.40 33.68
N ARG A 210 22.32 -30.35 34.42
CA ARG A 210 21.03 -29.91 33.88
C ARG A 210 21.05 -28.43 33.47
N MET A 211 21.63 -27.55 34.30
CA MET A 211 21.78 -26.14 33.96
C MET A 211 22.59 -25.95 32.66
N LYS A 212 23.65 -26.74 32.47
CA LYS A 212 24.46 -26.68 31.24
C LYS A 212 23.76 -27.27 30.03
N LEU A 213 23.04 -28.38 30.17
CA LEU A 213 22.34 -29.05 29.07
C LEU A 213 21.12 -28.27 28.58
N TRP A 214 20.37 -27.65 29.49
CA TRP A 214 19.13 -26.93 29.17
C TRP A 214 19.32 -25.41 29.17
N GLU A 215 20.58 -24.96 29.17
CA GLU A 215 20.97 -23.55 29.20
C GLU A 215 20.29 -22.71 30.29
N ILE A 216 19.95 -23.31 31.43
CA ILE A 216 19.37 -22.58 32.57
C ILE A 216 20.48 -21.70 33.15
N ARG A 217 20.35 -20.39 32.95
CA ARG A 217 21.37 -19.39 33.29
C ARG A 217 21.38 -19.03 34.77
N SER A 218 20.27 -19.24 35.47
CA SER A 218 20.08 -18.87 36.88
C SER A 218 20.03 -20.07 37.82
N TYR A 219 20.77 -20.01 38.92
CA TYR A 219 20.73 -21.01 39.98
C TYR A 219 19.36 -21.05 40.67
N THR A 220 18.77 -19.90 40.98
CA THR A 220 17.44 -19.83 41.63
C THR A 220 16.38 -20.51 40.77
N THR A 221 16.33 -20.17 39.48
CA THR A 221 15.44 -20.80 38.50
C THR A 221 15.67 -22.31 38.39
N ALA A 222 16.92 -22.76 38.43
CA ALA A 222 17.22 -24.18 38.37
C ALA A 222 16.70 -24.96 39.60
N VAL A 223 16.79 -24.36 40.78
CA VAL A 223 16.27 -24.93 42.03
C VAL A 223 14.74 -24.91 42.06
N GLU A 224 14.10 -23.83 41.60
CA GLU A 224 12.65 -23.74 41.44
C GLU A 224 12.12 -24.84 40.52
N LEU A 225 12.73 -25.02 39.34
CA LEU A 225 12.36 -26.10 38.43
C LEU A 225 12.58 -27.51 39.00
N GLU A 226 13.48 -27.68 39.97
CA GLU A 226 13.66 -28.96 40.67
C GLU A 226 12.58 -29.17 41.73
N ARG A 227 12.21 -28.08 42.43
CA ARG A 227 11.12 -28.04 43.39
C ARG A 227 9.78 -28.32 42.71
N ASP A 228 9.47 -27.66 41.60
CA ASP A 228 8.21 -27.84 40.87
C ASP A 228 8.03 -29.27 40.37
N ARG A 229 9.10 -29.88 39.83
CA ARG A 229 9.07 -31.30 39.42
C ARG A 229 8.81 -32.23 40.60
N ALA A 230 9.35 -31.91 41.77
CA ALA A 230 9.13 -32.70 42.97
C ALA A 230 7.69 -32.58 43.47
N ILE A 231 7.13 -31.36 43.49
CA ILE A 231 5.73 -31.11 43.84
C ILE A 231 4.82 -31.87 42.87
N TYR A 232 5.09 -31.75 41.56
CA TYR A 232 4.31 -32.42 40.53
C TYR A 232 4.37 -33.95 40.64
N ALA A 233 5.54 -34.52 40.97
CA ALA A 233 5.67 -35.96 41.17
C ALA A 233 4.83 -36.48 42.37
N VAL A 234 4.75 -35.69 43.45
CA VAL A 234 3.89 -36.02 44.60
C VAL A 234 2.42 -35.89 44.22
N TYR A 235 2.06 -34.83 43.48
CA TYR A 235 0.69 -34.63 43.00
C TYR A 235 0.24 -35.73 42.03
N LEU A 236 1.11 -36.18 41.13
CA LEU A 236 0.82 -37.27 40.19
C LEU A 236 0.55 -38.58 40.94
N LYS A 237 1.38 -38.92 41.94
CA LYS A 237 1.13 -40.07 42.81
C LYS A 237 -0.20 -39.97 43.54
N HIS A 238 -0.56 -38.79 44.02
CA HIS A 238 -1.86 -38.58 44.64
C HIS A 238 -3.02 -38.86 43.65
N ARG A 239 -2.89 -38.42 42.40
CA ARG A 239 -3.91 -38.70 41.38
C ARG A 239 -4.02 -40.19 41.06
N GLU A 240 -2.89 -40.88 40.94
CA GLU A 240 -2.84 -42.34 40.77
C GLU A 240 -3.48 -43.08 41.96
N GLU A 241 -3.24 -42.62 43.19
CA GLU A 241 -3.86 -43.17 44.41
C GLU A 241 -5.38 -42.95 44.47
N LEU A 242 -5.89 -41.86 43.88
CA LEU A 242 -7.33 -41.61 43.74
C LEU A 242 -7.95 -42.53 42.67
N GLU A 243 -7.29 -42.68 41.52
CA GLU A 243 -7.72 -43.54 40.42
C GLU A 243 -7.72 -45.04 40.80
N ALA A 244 -6.77 -45.48 41.64
CA ALA A 244 -6.66 -46.86 42.10
C ALA A 244 -7.65 -47.25 43.21
N GLY A 245 -8.41 -46.30 43.76
CA GLY A 245 -9.30 -46.50 44.91
C GLY A 245 -8.52 -46.53 46.23
N HIS A 246 -8.81 -45.56 47.11
CA HIS A 246 -8.11 -45.44 48.38
C HIS A 246 -8.55 -46.52 49.38
N LYS A 247 -7.58 -47.17 50.05
CA LYS A 247 -7.83 -48.01 51.22
C LYS A 247 -7.95 -47.10 52.44
N GLU A 248 -9.04 -47.16 53.18
CA GLU A 248 -9.23 -46.39 54.43
C GLU A 248 -8.02 -46.59 55.37
N GLY A 249 -7.50 -45.49 55.91
CA GLY A 249 -6.39 -45.48 56.88
C GLY A 249 -4.98 -45.30 56.30
N GLN A 250 -4.80 -45.19 54.98
CA GLN A 250 -3.51 -44.83 54.39
C GLN A 250 -3.31 -43.32 54.32
N VAL A 251 -2.15 -42.84 54.79
CA VAL A 251 -1.70 -41.46 54.63
C VAL A 251 -1.41 -41.21 53.14
N GLY A 252 -2.16 -40.30 52.52
CA GLY A 252 -2.09 -40.03 51.09
C GLY A 252 -0.78 -39.36 50.66
N ALA A 253 -0.47 -39.37 49.37
CA ALA A 253 0.74 -38.76 48.85
C ALA A 253 0.85 -37.25 49.17
N LEU A 254 -0.27 -36.52 49.17
CA LEU A 254 -0.29 -35.08 49.52
C LEU A 254 0.01 -34.82 50.99
N ASP A 255 -0.36 -35.73 51.90
CA ASP A 255 -0.08 -35.57 53.33
C ASP A 255 1.42 -35.69 53.62
N ARG A 256 2.17 -36.38 52.76
CA ARG A 256 3.63 -36.51 52.82
C ARG A 256 4.36 -35.34 52.15
N LEU A 257 3.64 -34.43 51.49
CA LEU A 257 4.22 -33.31 50.76
C LEU A 257 5.16 -32.46 51.64
N PRO A 258 4.82 -32.09 52.89
CA PRO A 258 5.73 -31.35 53.77
C PRO A 258 7.06 -32.08 54.01
N MET A 259 7.05 -33.40 54.21
CA MET A 259 8.28 -34.18 54.39
C MET A 259 9.15 -34.19 53.14
N THR A 260 8.54 -34.27 51.95
CA THR A 260 9.27 -34.22 50.68
C THR A 260 9.82 -32.83 50.36
N MET A 261 9.13 -31.77 50.80
CA MET A 261 9.48 -30.38 50.52
C MET A 261 10.52 -29.82 51.50
N LYS A 262 10.73 -30.46 52.66
CA LYS A 262 11.79 -30.12 53.63
C LYS A 262 13.16 -29.91 52.97
N ARG A 263 13.51 -30.72 51.97
CA ARG A 263 14.80 -30.61 51.24
C ARG A 263 14.98 -29.31 50.46
N PHE A 264 13.89 -28.60 50.17
CA PHE A 264 13.88 -27.32 49.46
C PHE A 264 13.68 -26.12 50.38
N GLY A 265 13.69 -26.32 51.70
CA GLY A 265 13.52 -25.26 52.70
C GLY A 265 12.12 -24.68 52.80
N MET A 266 11.11 -25.38 52.28
CA MET A 266 9.70 -24.95 52.33
C MET A 266 9.11 -25.20 53.72
N SER A 267 8.28 -24.28 54.20
CA SER A 267 7.59 -24.45 55.48
C SER A 267 6.48 -25.50 55.38
N VAL A 268 6.04 -26.04 56.53
CA VAL A 268 4.94 -27.02 56.57
C VAL A 268 3.65 -26.36 56.08
N ASP A 269 3.36 -25.14 56.52
CA ASP A 269 2.16 -24.40 56.13
C ASP A 269 2.14 -24.10 54.63
N GLU A 270 3.31 -23.70 54.08
CA GLU A 270 3.46 -23.47 52.64
C GLU A 270 3.22 -24.76 51.85
N ALA A 271 3.80 -25.88 52.30
CA ALA A 271 3.60 -27.18 51.67
C ALA A 271 2.15 -27.66 51.75
N LEU A 272 1.45 -27.47 52.87
CA LEU A 272 0.03 -27.83 53.04
C LEU A 272 -0.91 -26.93 52.23
N ALA A 273 -0.52 -25.70 51.92
CA ALA A 273 -1.31 -24.79 51.08
C ALA A 273 -1.20 -25.11 49.57
N LEU A 274 -0.12 -25.78 49.13
CA LEU A 274 0.13 -26.07 47.70
C LEU A 274 -1.01 -26.83 47.01
N PRO A 275 -1.61 -27.90 47.57
CA PRO A 275 -2.70 -28.61 46.89
C PRO A 275 -3.91 -27.73 46.62
N ALA A 276 -4.27 -26.84 47.56
CA ALA A 276 -5.35 -25.90 47.37
C ALA A 276 -5.03 -24.89 46.26
N LYS A 277 -3.79 -24.40 46.20
CA LYS A 277 -3.31 -23.54 45.11
C LYS A 277 -3.37 -24.26 43.76
N MET A 278 -2.86 -25.49 43.68
CA MET A 278 -2.87 -26.28 42.44
C MET A 278 -4.29 -26.57 41.93
N LYS A 279 -5.25 -26.86 42.83
CA LYS A 279 -6.65 -27.02 42.45
C LYS A 279 -7.24 -25.74 41.86
N ARG A 280 -6.91 -24.57 42.43
CA ARG A 280 -7.31 -23.27 41.87
C ARG A 280 -6.67 -23.01 40.52
N ASP A 281 -5.37 -23.26 40.38
CA ASP A 281 -4.64 -23.09 39.12
C ASP A 281 -5.16 -24.05 38.02
N GLU A 282 -5.56 -25.27 38.38
CA GLU A 282 -6.21 -26.21 37.47
C GLU A 282 -7.60 -25.74 37.05
N GLN A 283 -8.42 -25.26 38.01
CA GLN A 283 -9.73 -24.67 37.70
C GLN A 283 -9.59 -23.46 36.78
N GLN A 284 -8.61 -22.59 37.01
CA GLN A 284 -8.34 -21.44 36.16
C GLN A 284 -7.88 -21.88 34.77
N ARG A 285 -7.02 -22.90 34.64
CA ARG A 285 -6.65 -23.46 33.33
C ARG A 285 -7.84 -24.04 32.58
N ARG A 286 -8.77 -24.71 33.28
CA ARG A 286 -10.00 -25.24 32.68
C ARG A 286 -10.94 -24.11 32.24
N GLN A 287 -11.08 -23.06 33.04
CA GLN A 287 -11.85 -21.87 32.67
C GLN A 287 -11.27 -21.20 31.43
N ASN A 288 -9.96 -20.92 31.42
CA ASN A 288 -9.30 -20.31 30.26
C ASN A 288 -9.39 -21.20 29.01
N ALA A 289 -9.30 -22.52 29.15
CA ALA A 289 -9.46 -23.45 28.04
C ALA A 289 -10.91 -23.43 27.50
N ALA A 290 -11.91 -23.45 28.38
CA ALA A 290 -13.32 -23.35 27.99
C ALA A 290 -13.65 -21.99 27.34
N GLU A 291 -13.06 -20.90 27.84
CA GLU A 291 -13.18 -19.57 27.23
C GLU A 291 -12.54 -19.55 25.83
N ALA A 292 -11.36 -20.15 25.66
CA ALA A 292 -10.69 -20.26 24.37
C ALA A 292 -11.49 -21.12 23.36
N GLU A 293 -12.09 -22.21 23.82
CA GLU A 293 -12.98 -23.05 23.02
C GLU A 293 -14.23 -22.27 22.57
N LEU A 294 -14.90 -21.56 23.49
CA LEU A 294 -16.05 -20.72 23.17
C LEU A 294 -15.69 -19.61 22.16
N HIS A 295 -14.52 -18.98 22.32
CA HIS A 295 -14.04 -17.98 21.36
C HIS A 295 -13.86 -18.56 19.96
N LEU A 296 -13.30 -19.76 19.87
CA LEU A 296 -13.12 -20.46 18.61
C LEU A 296 -14.47 -20.81 17.96
N GLU A 297 -15.45 -21.28 18.74
CA GLU A 297 -16.81 -21.55 18.25
C GLU A 297 -17.48 -20.29 17.71
N LEU A 298 -17.42 -19.18 18.44
CA LEU A 298 -18.00 -17.90 18.00
C LEU A 298 -17.35 -17.37 16.71
N ASP A 299 -16.04 -17.53 16.56
CA ASP A 299 -15.33 -17.14 15.34
C ASP A 299 -15.70 -18.03 14.15
N GLN A 300 -15.94 -19.32 14.38
CA GLN A 300 -16.48 -20.22 13.35
C GLN A 300 -17.90 -19.80 12.92
N GLU A 301 -18.79 -19.51 13.87
CA GLU A 301 -20.15 -19.05 13.56
C GLU A 301 -20.14 -17.74 12.76
N ARG A 302 -19.25 -16.80 13.11
CA ARG A 302 -19.05 -15.55 12.36
C ARG A 302 -18.57 -15.81 10.93
N ALA A 303 -17.55 -16.66 10.78
CA ALA A 303 -17.03 -17.03 9.46
C ALA A 303 -18.12 -17.71 8.60
N GLU A 304 -18.95 -18.57 9.17
CA GLU A 304 -20.09 -19.14 8.47
C GLU A 304 -21.13 -18.11 8.07
N ALA A 305 -21.46 -17.18 8.97
CA ALA A 305 -22.42 -16.11 8.70
C ALA A 305 -21.93 -15.19 7.57
N GLU A 306 -20.64 -14.85 7.57
CA GLU A 306 -20.00 -14.09 6.49
C GLU A 306 -19.98 -14.85 5.17
N ALA A 307 -19.65 -16.15 5.19
CA ALA A 307 -19.70 -17.00 4.00
C ALA A 307 -21.13 -17.12 3.45
N LYS A 308 -22.14 -17.27 4.32
CA LYS A 308 -23.56 -17.25 3.94
C LYS A 308 -23.94 -15.92 3.31
N LYS A 309 -23.53 -14.79 3.92
CA LYS A 309 -23.77 -13.44 3.37
C LYS A 309 -23.14 -13.29 1.98
N GLN A 310 -21.88 -13.68 1.80
CA GLN A 310 -21.21 -13.63 0.49
C GLN A 310 -21.90 -14.50 -0.56
N ARG A 311 -22.32 -15.72 -0.20
CA ARG A 311 -23.09 -16.60 -1.10
C ARG A 311 -24.40 -15.96 -1.55
N LEU A 312 -25.11 -15.28 -0.65
CA LEU A 312 -26.34 -14.57 -0.98
C LEU A 312 -26.07 -13.38 -1.92
N LEU A 313 -24.99 -12.62 -1.70
CA LEU A 313 -24.59 -11.51 -2.58
C LEU A 313 -24.26 -12.02 -3.99
N ILE A 314 -23.41 -13.05 -4.10
CA ILE A 314 -23.05 -13.67 -5.39
C ILE A 314 -24.31 -14.21 -6.09
N LYS A 315 -25.22 -14.86 -5.36
CA LYS A 315 -26.49 -15.33 -5.93
C LYS A 315 -27.34 -14.16 -6.46
N GLY A 316 -27.38 -13.04 -5.74
CA GLY A 316 -28.03 -11.80 -6.18
C GLY A 316 -27.42 -11.23 -7.45
N GLU A 317 -26.09 -11.18 -7.53
CA GLU A 317 -25.35 -10.72 -8.72
C GLU A 317 -25.59 -11.63 -9.93
N ILE A 318 -25.53 -12.95 -9.75
CA ILE A 318 -25.84 -13.92 -10.81
C ILE A 318 -27.29 -13.72 -11.30
N ALA A 319 -28.24 -13.50 -10.39
CA ALA A 319 -29.63 -13.24 -10.76
C ALA A 319 -29.76 -11.94 -11.57
N ALA A 320 -29.08 -10.87 -11.16
CA ALA A 320 -29.06 -9.60 -11.89
C ALA A 320 -28.42 -9.74 -13.29
N VAL A 321 -27.26 -10.40 -13.39
CA VAL A 321 -26.58 -10.66 -14.66
C VAL A 321 -27.47 -11.50 -15.57
N SER A 322 -28.06 -12.59 -15.07
CA SER A 322 -28.96 -13.43 -15.87
C SER A 322 -30.20 -12.68 -16.35
N ALA A 323 -30.77 -11.77 -15.55
CA ALA A 323 -31.86 -10.90 -15.97
C ALA A 323 -31.41 -9.92 -17.07
N SER A 324 -30.20 -9.35 -16.95
CA SER A 324 -29.64 -8.44 -17.97
C SER A 324 -29.35 -9.16 -19.29
N VAL A 325 -28.79 -10.37 -19.25
CA VAL A 325 -28.55 -11.21 -20.42
C VAL A 325 -29.88 -11.57 -21.08
N LYS A 326 -30.89 -11.97 -20.31
CA LYS A 326 -32.22 -12.29 -20.83
C LYS A 326 -32.91 -11.07 -21.47
N ALA A 327 -32.74 -9.88 -20.90
CA ALA A 327 -33.23 -8.65 -21.49
C ALA A 327 -32.50 -8.33 -22.80
N GLY A 328 -31.16 -8.45 -22.82
CA GLY A 328 -30.34 -8.24 -24.01
C GLY A 328 -30.65 -9.23 -25.14
N THR A 329 -30.87 -10.51 -24.83
CA THR A 329 -31.29 -11.52 -25.82
C THR A 329 -32.69 -11.21 -26.35
N GLY A 330 -33.62 -10.77 -25.49
CA GLY A 330 -34.96 -10.36 -25.93
C GLY A 330 -34.95 -9.14 -26.85
N VAL A 331 -34.06 -8.16 -26.61
CA VAL A 331 -33.85 -7.03 -27.53
C VAL A 331 -33.24 -7.48 -28.85
N ALA A 332 -32.21 -8.34 -28.81
CA ALA A 332 -31.56 -8.86 -30.01
C ALA A 332 -32.51 -9.71 -30.88
N GLU A 333 -33.37 -10.53 -30.26
CA GLU A 333 -34.43 -11.27 -30.96
C GLU A 333 -35.44 -10.32 -31.62
N ALA A 334 -35.90 -9.29 -30.89
CA ALA A 334 -36.82 -8.30 -31.45
C ALA A 334 -36.20 -7.47 -32.59
N GLU A 335 -34.92 -7.14 -32.51
CA GLU A 335 -34.18 -6.47 -33.59
C GLU A 335 -33.99 -7.38 -34.81
N ALA A 336 -33.72 -8.68 -34.59
CA ALA A 336 -33.62 -9.66 -35.67
C ALA A 336 -34.97 -9.84 -36.38
N ASP A 337 -36.07 -9.97 -35.64
CA ASP A 337 -37.43 -10.06 -36.18
C ASP A 337 -37.82 -8.79 -36.95
N ALA A 338 -37.47 -7.61 -36.42
CA ALA A 338 -37.71 -6.33 -37.08
C ALA A 338 -36.89 -6.20 -38.38
N ALA A 339 -35.63 -6.64 -38.38
CA ALA A 339 -34.78 -6.65 -39.57
C ALA A 339 -35.31 -7.61 -40.64
N GLU A 340 -35.79 -8.79 -40.25
CA GLU A 340 -36.42 -9.73 -41.17
C GLU A 340 -37.73 -9.17 -41.76
N ALA A 341 -38.57 -8.56 -40.93
CA ALA A 341 -39.79 -7.90 -41.39
C ALA A 341 -39.50 -6.73 -42.35
N ALA A 342 -38.47 -5.92 -42.04
CA ALA A 342 -38.04 -4.82 -42.91
C ALA A 342 -37.49 -5.34 -44.25
N ALA A 343 -36.70 -6.41 -44.25
CA ALA A 343 -36.20 -7.04 -45.47
C ALA A 343 -37.35 -7.60 -46.34
N ARG A 344 -38.37 -8.22 -45.72
CA ARG A 344 -39.57 -8.69 -46.41
C ARG A 344 -40.40 -7.53 -47.01
N LEU A 345 -40.52 -6.41 -46.30
CA LEU A 345 -41.19 -5.21 -46.81
C LEU A 345 -40.40 -4.58 -47.97
N GLN A 346 -39.08 -4.55 -47.90
CA GLN A 346 -38.25 -4.09 -49.03
C GLN A 346 -38.38 -5.03 -50.24
N ALA A 347 -38.41 -6.35 -50.04
CA ALA A 347 -38.63 -7.30 -51.12
C ALA A 347 -40.01 -7.12 -51.79
N THR A 348 -41.08 -6.92 -51.00
CA THR A 348 -42.43 -6.72 -51.56
C THR A 348 -42.58 -5.38 -52.26
N THR A 349 -42.01 -4.30 -51.71
CA THR A 349 -42.04 -2.97 -52.34
C THR A 349 -41.23 -2.92 -53.63
N THR A 350 -40.07 -3.59 -53.68
CA THR A 350 -39.27 -3.69 -54.91
C THR A 350 -39.99 -4.49 -56.00
N LEU A 351 -40.66 -5.59 -55.65
CA LEU A 351 -41.51 -6.34 -56.59
C LEU A 351 -42.66 -5.49 -57.13
N GLN A 352 -43.40 -4.80 -56.26
CA GLN A 352 -44.49 -3.91 -56.69
C GLN A 352 -44.00 -2.74 -57.54
N ALA A 353 -42.81 -2.19 -57.26
CA ALA A 353 -42.20 -1.15 -58.08
C ALA A 353 -41.83 -1.70 -59.47
N ALA A 354 -41.32 -2.93 -59.55
CA ALA A 354 -41.03 -3.61 -60.81
C ALA A 354 -42.30 -3.87 -61.63
N GLU A 355 -43.39 -4.32 -61.01
CA GLU A 355 -44.70 -4.50 -61.67
C GLU A 355 -45.27 -3.17 -62.19
N ARG A 356 -45.18 -2.09 -61.41
CA ARG A 356 -45.60 -0.74 -61.84
C ARG A 356 -44.74 -0.23 -62.98
N ALA A 357 -43.43 -0.49 -62.97
CA ALA A 357 -42.54 -0.13 -64.06
C ALA A 357 -42.86 -0.90 -65.35
N ALA A 358 -43.16 -2.21 -65.25
CA ALA A 358 -43.56 -3.03 -66.39
C ALA A 358 -44.88 -2.56 -67.01
N THR A 359 -45.90 -2.26 -66.18
CA THR A 359 -47.19 -1.73 -66.66
C THR A 359 -47.10 -0.31 -67.22
N ALA A 360 -46.19 0.53 -66.72
CA ALA A 360 -45.91 1.84 -67.30
C ALA A 360 -45.17 1.72 -68.65
N ALA A 361 -44.26 0.76 -68.79
CA ALA A 361 -43.58 0.48 -70.05
C ALA A 361 -44.54 -0.03 -71.11
N GLN A 362 -45.50 -0.90 -70.75
CA GLN A 362 -46.56 -1.35 -71.66
C GLN A 362 -47.41 -0.18 -72.17
N ARG A 363 -47.87 0.69 -71.26
CA ARG A 363 -48.65 1.88 -71.65
C ARG A 363 -47.88 2.83 -72.58
N ARG A 364 -46.57 3.03 -72.33
CA ARG A 364 -45.73 3.84 -73.23
C ARG A 364 -45.59 3.24 -74.62
N ALA A 365 -45.46 1.91 -74.72
CA ALA A 365 -45.40 1.22 -76.00
C ALA A 365 -46.73 1.35 -76.76
N GLU A 366 -47.88 1.23 -76.08
CA GLU A 366 -49.21 1.46 -76.68
C GLU A 366 -49.39 2.92 -77.13
N GLU A 367 -48.94 3.90 -76.33
CA GLU A 367 -48.96 5.33 -76.69
C GLU A 367 -48.05 5.64 -77.89
N GLU A 368 -46.87 5.02 -77.98
CA GLU A 368 -45.96 5.14 -79.13
C GLU A 368 -46.59 4.54 -80.40
N GLU A 369 -47.26 3.39 -80.31
CA GLU A 369 -47.97 2.77 -81.44
C GLU A 369 -49.12 3.67 -81.95
N ILE A 370 -49.92 4.23 -81.04
CA ILE A 370 -50.98 5.21 -81.39
C ILE A 370 -50.37 6.48 -81.99
N ALA A 371 -49.23 6.95 -81.49
CA ALA A 371 -48.54 8.12 -82.03
C ALA A 371 -48.03 7.87 -83.45
N GLU A 372 -47.46 6.70 -83.73
CA GLU A 372 -47.03 6.30 -85.08
C GLU A 372 -48.21 6.21 -86.06
N GLU A 373 -49.35 5.66 -85.65
CA GLU A 373 -50.56 5.64 -86.47
C GLU A 373 -51.07 7.07 -86.75
N SER A 374 -51.08 7.94 -85.74
CA SER A 374 -51.49 9.33 -85.90
C SER A 374 -50.55 10.14 -86.81
N ALA A 375 -49.24 9.85 -86.78
CA ALA A 375 -48.25 10.47 -87.64
C ALA A 375 -48.43 10.06 -89.11
N LYS A 376 -48.75 8.79 -89.38
CA LYS A 376 -49.09 8.32 -90.75
C LYS A 376 -50.32 9.06 -91.31
N VAL A 377 -51.36 9.24 -90.51
CA VAL A 377 -52.57 10.00 -90.91
C VAL A 377 -52.26 11.48 -91.15
N ALA A 378 -51.39 12.10 -90.34
CA ALA A 378 -50.98 13.49 -90.52
C ALA A 378 -50.17 13.70 -91.82
N VAL A 379 -49.30 12.77 -92.21
CA VAL A 379 -48.54 12.83 -93.46
C VAL A 379 -49.46 12.79 -94.68
N GLU A 380 -50.49 11.94 -94.68
CA GLU A 380 -51.46 11.86 -95.78
C GLU A 380 -52.27 13.17 -95.91
N ARG A 381 -52.75 13.73 -94.80
CA ARG A 381 -53.44 15.05 -94.81
C ARG A 381 -52.55 16.20 -95.28
N ALA A 382 -51.23 16.14 -95.02
CA ALA A 382 -50.28 17.14 -95.49
C ALA A 382 -50.07 17.07 -97.01
N LYS A 383 -50.05 15.85 -97.59
CA LYS A 383 -50.00 15.66 -99.05
C LYS A 383 -51.25 16.23 -99.75
N GLU A 384 -52.44 16.01 -99.18
CA GLU A 384 -53.69 16.58 -99.70
C GLU A 384 -53.70 18.11 -99.68
N LYS A 385 -53.27 18.74 -98.58
CA LYS A 385 -53.16 20.20 -98.49
C LYS A 385 -52.14 20.78 -99.48
N ALA A 386 -51.01 20.11 -99.69
CA ALA A 386 -49.99 20.55 -100.65
C ALA A 386 -50.48 20.47 -102.10
N ALA A 387 -51.33 19.49 -102.43
CA ALA A 387 -51.97 19.40 -103.75
C ALA A 387 -52.94 20.56 -103.99
N LEU A 388 -53.77 20.90 -103.00
CA LEU A 388 -54.70 22.04 -103.08
C LEU A 388 -53.98 23.40 -103.17
N ALA A 389 -52.84 23.56 -102.48
CA ALA A 389 -52.05 24.79 -102.56
C ALA A 389 -51.45 25.03 -103.95
N LYS A 390 -51.00 23.97 -104.64
CA LYS A 390 -50.49 24.08 -106.02
C LYS A 390 -51.57 24.53 -107.01
N VAL A 391 -52.80 24.05 -106.85
CA VAL A 391 -53.94 24.46 -107.69
C VAL A 391 -54.24 25.96 -107.50
N ALA A 392 -54.23 26.45 -106.27
CA ALA A 392 -54.46 27.87 -105.99
C ALA A 392 -53.33 28.79 -106.51
N GLU A 393 -52.08 28.33 -106.47
CA GLU A 393 -50.93 29.08 -106.97
C GLU A 393 -50.93 29.20 -108.50
N ASP A 394 -51.39 28.17 -109.20
CA ASP A 394 -51.56 28.18 -110.66
C ASP A 394 -52.69 29.13 -111.11
N GLU A 395 -53.80 29.21 -110.37
CA GLU A 395 -54.89 30.17 -110.62
C GLU A 395 -54.46 31.62 -110.41
N ALA A 396 -53.65 31.90 -109.37
CA ALA A 396 -53.15 33.25 -109.08
C ALA A 396 -52.23 33.81 -110.20
N ARG A 397 -51.41 32.95 -110.84
CA ARG A 397 -50.55 33.37 -111.96
C ARG A 397 -51.33 33.77 -113.21
N VAL A 398 -52.50 33.16 -113.44
CA VAL A 398 -53.37 33.50 -114.58
C VAL A 398 -53.99 34.89 -114.39
N VAL A 399 -54.44 35.21 -113.17
CA VAL A 399 -55.03 36.51 -112.85
C VAL A 399 -54.00 37.65 -112.91
N GLU A 400 -52.76 37.41 -112.48
CA GLU A 400 -51.70 38.43 -112.53
C GLU A 400 -51.27 38.76 -113.99
N ALA A 401 -51.31 37.78 -114.88
CA ALA A 401 -51.00 37.97 -116.31
C ALA A 401 -52.06 38.84 -117.03
N GLU A 402 -53.35 38.71 -116.69
CA GLU A 402 -54.42 39.54 -117.25
C GLU A 402 -54.38 40.99 -116.73
N ARG A 403 -53.97 41.18 -115.47
CA ARG A 403 -53.82 42.50 -114.86
C ARG A 403 -52.67 43.31 -115.47
N LYS A 404 -51.54 42.68 -115.80
CA LYS A 404 -50.42 43.36 -116.48
C LYS A 404 -50.79 43.82 -117.89
N LYS A 405 -51.64 43.08 -118.59
CA LYS A 405 -52.13 43.43 -119.94
C LYS A 405 -53.10 44.62 -119.95
N THR A 406 -53.83 44.84 -118.85
CA THR A 406 -54.77 45.97 -118.69
C THR A 406 -54.10 47.24 -118.16
N GLU A 407 -53.02 47.12 -117.37
CA GLU A 407 -52.22 48.27 -116.94
C GLU A 407 -51.38 48.90 -118.08
N GLU A 408 -50.93 48.12 -119.07
CA GLU A 408 -50.21 48.67 -120.24
C GLU A 408 -51.14 49.42 -121.22
N SER A 409 -52.38 48.96 -121.41
CA SER A 409 -53.33 49.61 -122.34
C SER A 409 -53.86 50.95 -121.81
N SER A 410 -53.99 51.09 -120.49
CA SER A 410 -54.44 52.33 -119.85
C SER A 410 -53.39 53.45 -119.89
N LYS A 411 -52.09 53.11 -119.81
CA LYS A 411 -51.00 54.11 -119.91
C LYS A 411 -50.91 54.74 -121.30
N VAL A 412 -51.19 53.98 -122.36
CA VAL A 412 -51.20 54.51 -123.75
C VAL A 412 -52.40 55.44 -124.00
N ALA A 413 -53.53 55.22 -123.32
CA ALA A 413 -54.73 56.06 -123.47
C ALA A 413 -54.60 57.43 -122.78
N VAL A 414 -53.93 57.48 -121.63
CA VAL A 414 -53.77 58.72 -120.84
C VAL A 414 -52.82 59.72 -121.50
N GLU A 415 -51.73 59.26 -122.12
CA GLU A 415 -50.79 60.14 -122.81
C GLU A 415 -51.40 60.75 -124.09
N ARG A 416 -52.18 59.97 -124.87
CA ARG A 416 -52.91 60.50 -126.04
C ARG A 416 -54.00 61.52 -125.70
N ALA A 417 -54.58 61.45 -124.50
CA ALA A 417 -55.61 62.40 -124.07
C ALA A 417 -55.01 63.76 -123.67
N LYS A 418 -53.83 63.78 -123.05
CA LYS A 418 -53.12 65.02 -122.70
C LYS A 418 -52.67 65.81 -123.94
N GLU A 419 -52.25 65.10 -124.99
CA GLU A 419 -51.90 65.73 -126.28
C GLU A 419 -53.11 66.42 -126.93
N LYS A 420 -54.29 65.77 -126.93
CA LYS A 420 -55.52 66.35 -127.49
C LYS A 420 -56.01 67.57 -126.70
N ALA A 421 -55.87 67.57 -125.37
CA ALA A 421 -56.29 68.70 -124.54
C ALA A 421 -55.37 69.93 -124.70
N ALA A 422 -54.07 69.73 -124.95
CA ALA A 422 -53.13 70.81 -125.21
C ALA A 422 -53.39 71.48 -126.58
N LEU A 423 -53.70 70.69 -127.61
CA LEU A 423 -54.05 71.22 -128.94
C LEU A 423 -55.37 71.99 -128.96
N ALA A 424 -56.35 71.59 -128.15
CA ALA A 424 -57.63 72.28 -128.06
C ALA A 424 -57.51 73.69 -127.44
N LYS A 425 -56.60 73.88 -126.47
CA LYS A 425 -56.35 75.20 -125.88
C LYS A 425 -55.67 76.17 -126.85
N VAL A 426 -54.76 75.67 -127.68
CA VAL A 426 -54.11 76.49 -128.73
C VAL A 426 -55.13 76.95 -129.77
N ALA A 427 -56.08 76.08 -130.16
CA ALA A 427 -57.14 76.42 -131.11
C ALA A 427 -58.13 77.46 -130.56
N GLU A 428 -58.40 77.44 -129.26
CA GLU A 428 -59.27 78.43 -128.60
C GLU A 428 -58.62 79.83 -128.53
N ASP A 429 -57.30 79.89 -128.34
CA ASP A 429 -56.55 81.13 -128.33
C ASP A 429 -56.40 81.72 -129.75
N GLU A 430 -56.21 80.88 -130.78
CA GLU A 430 -56.22 81.33 -132.19
C GLU A 430 -57.57 81.93 -132.61
N ALA A 431 -58.68 81.34 -132.16
CA ALA A 431 -60.02 81.84 -132.47
C ALA A 431 -60.28 83.24 -131.89
N ARG A 432 -59.76 83.54 -130.68
CA ARG A 432 -59.89 84.88 -130.08
C ARG A 432 -59.06 85.94 -130.81
N VAL A 433 -57.90 85.55 -131.35
CA VAL A 433 -57.05 86.45 -132.15
C VAL A 433 -57.71 86.77 -133.49
N LEU A 434 -58.32 85.79 -134.15
CA LEU A 434 -58.96 85.98 -135.46
C LEU A 434 -60.23 86.83 -135.40
N GLU A 435 -61.00 86.78 -134.31
CA GLU A 435 -62.17 87.64 -134.17
C GLU A 435 -61.81 89.10 -133.82
N ALA A 436 -60.71 89.32 -133.08
CA ALA A 436 -60.13 90.65 -132.92
C ALA A 436 -59.62 91.21 -134.27
N GLN A 437 -59.10 90.36 -135.16
CA GLN A 437 -58.69 90.75 -136.50
C GLN A 437 -59.87 91.13 -137.41
N ARG A 438 -61.03 90.48 -137.28
CA ARG A 438 -62.24 90.87 -138.04
C ARG A 438 -62.80 92.23 -137.62
N LYS A 439 -62.64 92.60 -136.34
CA LYS A 439 -62.92 93.96 -135.86
C LYS A 439 -61.96 95.01 -136.46
N VAL A 440 -60.76 94.61 -136.89
CA VAL A 440 -59.79 95.47 -137.62
C VAL A 440 -60.16 95.59 -139.10
N ASP A 441 -60.76 94.56 -139.69
CA ASP A 441 -61.24 94.62 -141.08
C ASP A 441 -62.59 95.38 -141.22
N GLU A 442 -63.38 95.44 -140.15
CA GLU A 442 -64.48 96.41 -139.97
C GLU A 442 -64.00 97.89 -139.99
N GLU A 443 -62.71 98.15 -139.75
CA GLU A 443 -62.10 99.50 -139.85
C GLU A 443 -61.36 99.72 -141.17
N SER A 444 -60.69 98.71 -141.74
CA SER A 444 -59.85 98.86 -142.95
C SER A 444 -60.66 99.04 -144.24
N ALA A 445 -61.85 98.44 -144.36
CA ALA A 445 -62.76 98.69 -145.49
C ALA A 445 -63.50 100.05 -145.41
N ARG A 446 -63.50 100.72 -144.25
CA ARG A 446 -63.94 102.13 -144.12
C ARG A 446 -62.88 103.15 -144.62
N ILE A 447 -61.65 102.70 -144.91
CA ILE A 447 -60.49 103.56 -145.26
C ILE A 447 -60.07 103.45 -146.74
N ALA A 448 -60.42 102.38 -147.47
CA ALA A 448 -60.10 102.20 -148.89
C ALA A 448 -61.37 101.79 -149.68
N GLN A 449 -62.21 102.71 -150.13
CA GLN A 449 -62.14 103.25 -151.49
C GLN A 449 -62.50 104.75 -151.53
N ALA A 450 -61.96 105.47 -150.56
CA ALA A 450 -61.65 106.90 -150.67
C ALA A 450 -60.30 107.14 -151.43
N ARG A 451 -59.88 106.16 -152.23
CA ARG A 451 -58.73 106.15 -153.15
C ARG A 451 -59.10 105.28 -154.34
#